data_AF-A0A972HCD7-F1
#
_entry.id   AF-A0A972HCD7-F1
#
_cell.length_a   1.000
_cell.length_b   1.000
_cell.length_c   1.000
_cell.angle_alpha   90.00
_cell.angle_beta   90.00
_cell.angle_gamma   90.00
#
_symmetry.space_group_name_H-M   'P 1'
#
loop_
_entity.id
_entity.type
_entity.pdbx_description
1 polymer ?
#
loop_
_entity_poly.entity_id
_entity_poly.type
_entity_poly.pdbx_seq_one_letter_code
_entity_poly.pdbx_strand_id
1 'polypeptide(L)'
;MFDNQLEPDEVITVWQDRFATQRADAANDGKSDGQVLYELNCARCHTPQFSAKGSHEQPTGSSVEILAGQDGAGGYGRPLSKASLLEQFPDPADQIDFVSSGANQDVPYGTRGLGNYGMPGFGTFLTDEEIEDIVMYVRTLSPDPNVTSVAGDEIEPLAAESEVEE
;
A
#
# COMPACT_ATOMS: atom_id res chain seq x y z
N MET A 1 -13.67 25.65 -23.47
CA MET A 1 -12.80 24.60 -24.01
C MET A 1 -11.58 24.61 -23.13
N PHE A 2 -11.55 23.77 -22.09
CA PHE A 2 -10.43 23.71 -21.16
C PHE A 2 -9.47 22.66 -21.70
N ASP A 3 -8.50 23.12 -22.47
CA ASP A 3 -7.33 22.32 -22.82
C ASP A 3 -6.34 22.49 -21.66
N ASN A 4 -6.49 21.64 -20.63
CA ASN A 4 -5.64 21.62 -19.44
C ASN A 4 -5.19 20.18 -19.19
N GLN A 5 -4.75 19.51 -20.24
CA GLN A 5 -3.97 18.28 -20.10
C GLN A 5 -2.51 18.70 -19.96
N LEU A 6 -1.95 18.46 -18.77
CA LEU A 6 -0.53 18.59 -18.52
C LEU A 6 0.22 17.60 -19.40
N GLU A 7 1.38 18.00 -19.92
CA GLU A 7 2.26 17.09 -20.64
C GLU A 7 2.85 16.03 -19.69
N PRO A 8 3.26 14.84 -20.18
CA PRO A 8 3.68 13.73 -19.30
C PRO A 8 4.82 14.08 -18.32
N ASP A 9 5.75 14.93 -18.74
CA ASP A 9 6.87 15.41 -17.91
C ASP A 9 6.41 16.41 -16.83
N GLU A 10 5.42 17.25 -17.13
CA GLU A 10 4.79 18.15 -16.16
C GLU A 10 4.00 17.37 -15.10
N VAL A 11 3.32 16.29 -15.52
CA VAL A 11 2.61 15.39 -14.58
C VAL A 11 3.60 14.79 -13.59
N ILE A 12 4.71 14.21 -14.07
CA ILE A 12 5.76 13.62 -13.22
C ILE A 12 6.31 14.67 -12.25
N THR A 13 6.58 15.89 -12.73
CA THR A 13 7.11 16.98 -11.89
C THR A 13 6.15 17.32 -10.73
N VAL A 14 4.84 17.44 -11.00
CA VAL A 14 3.84 17.70 -9.95
C VAL A 14 3.79 16.58 -8.92
N TRP A 15 3.94 15.32 -9.33
CA TRP A 15 3.96 14.18 -8.40
C TRP A 15 5.24 14.15 -7.57
N GLN A 16 6.39 14.47 -8.17
CA GLN A 16 7.67 14.58 -7.47
C GLN A 16 7.64 15.69 -6.42
N ASP A 17 7.07 16.86 -6.74
CA ASP A 17 6.92 17.95 -5.78
C ASP A 17 6.02 17.56 -4.59
N ARG A 18 4.93 16.82 -4.86
CA ARG A 18 4.07 16.26 -3.80
C ARG A 18 4.82 15.26 -2.94
N PHE A 19 5.61 14.38 -3.55
CA PHE A 19 6.39 13.41 -2.80
C PHE A 19 7.47 14.10 -1.95
N ALA A 20 8.21 15.06 -2.50
CA ALA A 20 9.20 15.83 -1.76
C ALA A 20 8.59 16.55 -0.55
N THR A 21 7.37 17.11 -0.72
CA THR A 21 6.62 17.72 0.39
C THR A 21 6.30 16.69 1.47
N GLN A 22 5.72 15.54 1.08
CA GLN A 22 5.32 14.50 2.01
C GLN A 22 6.51 13.87 2.74
N ARG A 23 7.63 13.65 2.05
CA ARG A 23 8.88 13.16 2.66
C ARG A 23 9.42 14.15 3.71
N ALA A 24 9.22 15.45 3.52
CA ALA A 24 9.66 16.48 4.46
C ALA A 24 8.70 16.68 5.65
N ASP A 25 7.49 16.11 5.63
CA ASP A 25 6.54 16.22 6.72
C ASP A 25 7.00 15.43 7.95
N ALA A 26 6.95 16.07 9.12
CA ALA A 26 7.37 15.45 10.38
C ALA A 26 6.56 14.18 10.74
N ALA A 27 5.35 14.03 10.21
CA ALA A 27 4.54 12.81 10.36
C ALA A 27 5.16 11.58 9.67
N ASN A 28 6.14 11.80 8.79
CA ASN A 28 6.88 10.77 8.07
C ASN A 28 8.34 10.66 8.56
N ASP A 29 8.69 11.33 9.65
CA ASP A 29 10.03 11.17 10.25
C ASP A 29 10.29 9.70 10.61
N GLY A 30 11.46 9.20 10.23
CA GLY A 30 11.86 7.80 10.39
C GLY A 30 11.24 6.79 9.40
N LYS A 31 10.34 7.20 8.50
CA LYS A 31 9.85 6.32 7.43
C LYS A 31 10.86 6.28 6.27
N SER A 32 10.94 5.13 5.58
CA SER A 32 11.67 5.04 4.33
C SER A 32 10.90 5.71 3.18
N ASP A 33 11.59 6.02 2.09
CA ASP A 33 10.95 6.54 0.87
C ASP A 33 9.87 5.59 0.36
N GLY A 34 10.19 4.30 0.26
CA GLY A 34 9.23 3.28 -0.13
C GLY A 34 7.99 3.22 0.77
N GLN A 35 8.13 3.48 2.07
CA GLN A 35 6.98 3.52 2.98
C GLN A 35 6.11 4.76 2.73
N VAL A 36 6.71 5.95 2.57
CA VAL A 36 5.96 7.18 2.27
C VAL A 36 5.24 7.04 0.93
N LEU A 37 5.94 6.54 -0.09
CA LEU A 37 5.36 6.29 -1.41
C LEU A 37 4.23 5.25 -1.37
N TYR A 38 4.39 4.19 -0.59
CA TYR A 38 3.35 3.19 -0.35
C TYR A 38 2.10 3.82 0.28
N GLU A 39 2.27 4.64 1.32
CA GLU A 39 1.16 5.32 2.00
C GLU A 39 0.40 6.27 1.07
N LEU A 40 1.12 6.97 0.18
CA LEU A 40 0.51 7.90 -0.78
C LEU A 40 -0.26 7.19 -1.90
N ASN A 41 0.24 6.05 -2.37
CA ASN A 41 -0.20 5.47 -3.65
C ASN A 41 -0.90 4.10 -3.51
N CYS A 42 -0.57 3.32 -2.48
CA CYS A 42 -0.93 1.90 -2.41
C CYS A 42 -1.82 1.57 -1.20
N ALA A 43 -1.55 2.20 -0.05
CA ALA A 43 -2.17 1.86 1.23
C ALA A 43 -3.70 1.99 1.21
N ARG A 44 -4.25 2.90 0.39
CA ARG A 44 -5.71 3.03 0.21
C ARG A 44 -6.41 1.71 -0.17
N CYS A 45 -5.72 0.85 -0.93
CA CYS A 45 -6.24 -0.46 -1.32
C CYS A 45 -5.67 -1.60 -0.48
N HIS A 46 -4.39 -1.50 -0.10
CA HIS A 46 -3.63 -2.58 0.51
C HIS A 46 -3.47 -2.49 2.04
N THR A 47 -4.02 -1.44 2.66
CA THR A 47 -4.07 -1.25 4.12
C THR A 47 -5.53 -1.05 4.55
N PRO A 48 -6.05 -1.83 5.52
CA PRO A 48 -7.41 -1.65 6.02
C PRO A 48 -7.61 -0.25 6.58
N GLN A 49 -8.81 0.31 6.42
CA GLN A 49 -9.23 1.60 7.01
C GLN A 49 -8.40 2.82 6.59
N PHE A 50 -7.40 2.69 5.71
CA PHE A 50 -6.48 3.77 5.39
C PHE A 50 -7.16 5.00 4.76
N SER A 51 -8.22 4.78 3.97
CA SER A 51 -9.03 5.87 3.40
C SER A 51 -9.85 6.63 4.43
N ALA A 52 -10.18 5.98 5.54
CA ALA A 52 -11.03 6.53 6.59
C ALA A 52 -10.23 6.89 7.84
N LYS A 53 -8.90 6.82 7.83
CA LYS A 53 -8.09 7.14 9.01
C LYS A 53 -8.22 8.61 9.40
N GLY A 54 -8.13 8.90 10.70
CA GLY A 54 -8.28 10.24 11.26
C GLY A 54 -9.55 10.43 12.10
N SER A 55 -9.70 11.63 12.63
CA SER A 55 -10.83 12.02 13.47
C SER A 55 -12.09 12.31 12.64
N HIS A 56 -13.20 11.70 13.03
CA HIS A 56 -14.50 11.86 12.40
C HIS A 56 -15.54 12.31 13.43
N GLU A 57 -16.23 13.41 13.17
CA GLU A 57 -17.33 13.86 14.01
C GLU A 57 -18.59 13.02 13.77
N GLN A 58 -19.19 12.57 14.87
CA GLN A 58 -20.44 11.82 14.88
C GLN A 58 -21.63 12.78 14.96
N PRO A 59 -22.81 12.39 14.46
CA PRO A 59 -24.02 13.22 14.56
C PRO A 59 -24.42 13.60 16.00
N THR A 60 -23.92 12.84 16.98
CA THR A 60 -24.12 13.08 18.42
C THR A 60 -23.20 14.15 19.01
N GLY A 61 -22.27 14.70 18.21
CA GLY A 61 -21.29 15.72 18.64
C GLY A 61 -20.02 15.15 19.29
N SER A 62 -19.88 13.83 19.37
CA SER A 62 -18.64 13.13 19.75
C SER A 62 -17.73 12.92 18.53
N SER A 63 -16.41 12.79 18.73
CA SER A 63 -15.50 12.36 17.67
C SER A 63 -15.09 10.90 17.85
N VAL A 64 -14.86 10.22 16.73
CA VAL A 64 -14.23 8.89 16.68
C VAL A 64 -12.94 8.99 15.90
N GLU A 65 -11.86 8.47 16.46
CA GLU A 65 -10.59 8.31 15.76
C GLU A 65 -10.59 6.96 15.06
N ILE A 66 -10.39 6.96 13.75
CA ILE A 66 -10.19 5.73 12.98
C ILE A 66 -8.70 5.58 12.72
N LEU A 67 -8.14 4.46 13.13
CA LEU A 67 -6.75 4.13 12.85
C LEU A 67 -6.64 3.33 11.55
N ALA A 68 -5.53 3.50 10.84
CA ALA A 68 -5.20 2.58 9.77
C ALA A 68 -4.89 1.19 10.33
N GLY A 69 -5.17 0.15 9.54
CA GLY A 69 -4.68 -1.19 9.79
C GLY A 69 -3.19 -1.33 9.51
N GLN A 70 -2.67 -2.54 9.64
CA GLN A 70 -1.28 -2.83 9.28
C GLN A 70 -1.06 -2.73 7.77
N ASP A 71 0.08 -2.20 7.37
CA ASP A 71 0.45 -2.10 5.97
C ASP A 71 0.54 -3.48 5.31
N GLY A 72 -0.04 -3.57 4.12
CA GLY A 72 -0.09 -4.81 3.34
C GLY A 72 -1.11 -5.83 3.86
N ALA A 73 -1.86 -5.57 4.93
CA ALA A 73 -2.89 -6.49 5.41
C ALA A 73 -4.08 -6.66 4.44
N GLY A 74 -4.13 -5.86 3.38
CA GLY A 74 -5.14 -5.94 2.32
C GLY A 74 -6.36 -5.06 2.63
N GLY A 75 -7.46 -5.33 1.95
CA GLY A 75 -8.70 -4.56 2.08
C GLY A 75 -9.48 -4.66 0.78
N TYR A 76 -9.49 -3.58 0.02
CA TYR A 76 -9.99 -3.61 -1.36
C TYR A 76 -9.01 -4.38 -2.27
N GLY A 77 -7.72 -4.14 -2.11
CA GLY A 77 -6.64 -4.87 -2.75
C GLY A 77 -6.28 -6.14 -1.99
N ARG A 78 -5.59 -7.06 -2.67
CA ARG A 78 -5.07 -8.28 -2.04
C ARG A 78 -4.00 -7.96 -0.99
N PRO A 79 -3.81 -8.80 0.03
CA PRO A 79 -2.72 -8.63 0.98
C PRO A 79 -1.34 -8.75 0.32
N LEU A 80 -0.39 -7.94 0.78
CA LEU A 80 0.98 -7.81 0.29
C LEU A 80 1.96 -8.27 1.38
N SER A 81 2.02 -9.57 1.64
CA SER A 81 3.05 -10.11 2.52
C SER A 81 4.30 -10.48 1.72
N LYS A 82 5.46 -10.41 2.36
CA LYS A 82 6.72 -10.89 1.78
C LYS A 82 6.57 -12.30 1.20
N ALA A 83 5.93 -13.20 1.94
CA ALA A 83 5.70 -14.57 1.48
C ALA A 83 4.87 -14.61 0.18
N SER A 84 3.73 -13.90 0.12
CA SER A 84 2.88 -13.92 -1.08
C SER A 84 3.55 -13.24 -2.27
N LEU A 85 4.30 -12.17 -2.03
CA LEU A 85 5.03 -11.44 -3.07
C LEU A 85 6.19 -12.24 -3.65
N LEU A 86 6.94 -12.97 -2.82
CA LEU A 86 8.03 -13.85 -3.30
C LEU A 86 7.53 -15.03 -4.12
N GLU A 87 6.34 -15.57 -3.81
CA GLU A 87 5.71 -16.60 -4.62
C GLU A 87 5.18 -16.05 -5.95
N GLN A 88 4.56 -14.87 -5.92
CA GLN A 88 3.92 -14.25 -7.07
C GLN A 88 4.94 -13.61 -8.03
N PHE A 89 5.98 -12.99 -7.47
CA PHE A 89 7.08 -12.31 -8.16
C PHE A 89 8.42 -12.69 -7.51
N PRO A 90 8.99 -13.85 -7.88
CA PRO A 90 10.30 -14.28 -7.36
C PRO A 90 11.38 -13.23 -7.63
N ASP A 91 11.43 -12.70 -8.86
CA ASP A 91 12.29 -11.59 -9.23
C ASP A 91 11.60 -10.25 -8.88
N PRO A 92 12.24 -9.35 -8.11
CA PRO A 92 11.70 -8.00 -7.91
C PRO A 92 11.52 -7.20 -9.20
N ALA A 93 12.31 -7.44 -10.26
CA ALA A 93 12.14 -6.74 -11.53
C ALA A 93 10.75 -7.00 -12.14
N ASP A 94 10.27 -8.24 -12.08
CA ASP A 94 8.91 -8.59 -12.54
C ASP A 94 7.83 -7.85 -11.73
N GLN A 95 8.08 -7.61 -10.44
CA GLN A 95 7.16 -6.85 -9.59
C GLN A 95 7.17 -5.36 -9.95
N ILE A 96 8.35 -4.79 -10.24
CA ILE A 96 8.51 -3.40 -10.68
C ILE A 96 7.75 -3.18 -12.00
N ASP A 97 7.94 -4.07 -12.98
CA ASP A 97 7.22 -4.03 -14.26
C ASP A 97 5.70 -4.11 -14.06
N PHE A 98 5.25 -4.97 -13.14
CA PHE A 98 3.83 -5.09 -12.81
C PHE A 98 3.26 -3.84 -12.12
N VAL A 99 3.98 -3.22 -11.18
CA VAL A 99 3.53 -1.98 -10.53
C VAL A 99 3.51 -0.81 -11.53
N SER A 100 4.48 -0.77 -12.45
CA SER A 100 4.53 0.22 -13.52
C SER A 100 3.34 0.10 -14.49
N SER A 101 3.01 -1.13 -14.91
CA SER A 101 1.97 -1.40 -15.93
C SER A 101 0.55 -1.62 -15.38
N GLY A 102 0.41 -2.07 -14.15
CA GLY A 102 -0.87 -2.38 -13.50
C GLY A 102 -1.48 -3.72 -13.90
N ALA A 103 -2.66 -4.02 -13.35
CA ALA A 103 -3.38 -5.28 -13.58
C ALA A 103 -4.42 -5.14 -14.71
N ASN A 104 -3.98 -5.30 -15.96
CA ASN A 104 -4.87 -5.31 -17.14
C ASN A 104 -5.84 -6.50 -17.13
N GLN A 105 -7.09 -6.29 -17.52
CA GLN A 105 -8.09 -7.37 -17.54
C GLN A 105 -7.67 -8.55 -18.41
N ASP A 106 -7.83 -9.75 -17.87
CA ASP A 106 -7.56 -11.02 -18.55
C ASP A 106 -6.10 -11.17 -19.03
N VAL A 107 -5.19 -10.33 -18.54
CA VAL A 107 -3.75 -10.42 -18.80
C VAL A 107 -3.07 -11.15 -17.63
N PRO A 108 -2.31 -12.23 -17.90
CA PRO A 108 -1.53 -12.91 -16.88
C PRO A 108 -0.40 -12.01 -16.33
N TYR A 109 -0.10 -12.14 -15.05
CA TYR A 109 1.05 -11.48 -14.42
C TYR A 109 1.68 -12.36 -13.33
N GLY A 110 2.99 -12.18 -13.13
CA GLY A 110 3.80 -13.01 -12.25
C GLY A 110 3.57 -14.52 -12.47
N THR A 111 3.68 -15.31 -11.41
CA THR A 111 3.58 -16.78 -11.52
C THR A 111 2.16 -17.31 -11.65
N ARG A 112 1.17 -16.65 -11.04
CA ARG A 112 -0.22 -17.16 -10.93
C ARG A 112 -1.32 -16.11 -10.96
N GLY A 113 -1.00 -14.89 -11.41
CA GLY A 113 -1.93 -13.76 -11.42
C GLY A 113 -2.71 -13.66 -12.73
N LEU A 114 -3.98 -13.24 -12.64
CA LEU A 114 -4.79 -12.81 -13.78
C LEU A 114 -5.38 -11.45 -13.43
N GLY A 115 -5.18 -10.44 -14.28
CA GLY A 115 -5.62 -9.08 -13.99
C GLY A 115 -7.13 -8.88 -14.17
N ASN A 116 -7.69 -7.90 -13.45
CA ASN A 116 -9.12 -7.62 -13.41
C ASN A 116 -9.45 -6.11 -13.44
N TYR A 117 -8.56 -5.28 -14.00
CA TYR A 117 -8.59 -3.80 -13.95
C TYR A 117 -8.54 -3.15 -12.55
N GLY A 118 -8.42 -3.94 -11.48
CA GLY A 118 -8.50 -3.42 -10.11
C GLY A 118 -7.26 -2.65 -9.63
N MET A 119 -6.11 -2.82 -10.28
CA MET A 119 -4.85 -2.15 -9.91
C MET A 119 -4.35 -1.28 -11.07
N PRO A 120 -4.24 0.05 -10.89
CA PRO A 120 -3.72 0.94 -11.91
C PRO A 120 -2.21 0.73 -12.11
N GLY A 121 -1.69 1.12 -13.28
CA GLY A 121 -0.25 1.24 -13.53
C GLY A 121 0.27 2.59 -13.06
N PHE A 122 1.43 2.59 -12.43
CA PHE A 122 2.03 3.78 -11.82
C PHE A 122 3.20 4.39 -12.62
N GLY A 123 3.66 3.72 -13.70
CA GLY A 123 4.82 4.17 -14.47
C GLY A 123 4.64 5.49 -15.24
N THR A 124 3.42 6.02 -15.29
CA THR A 124 3.13 7.34 -15.86
C THR A 124 3.19 8.48 -14.83
N PHE A 125 3.30 8.15 -13.55
CA PHE A 125 3.24 9.12 -12.44
C PHE A 125 4.44 9.03 -11.50
N LEU A 126 5.04 7.84 -11.38
CA LEU A 126 6.21 7.57 -10.56
C LEU A 126 7.39 7.20 -11.46
N THR A 127 8.58 7.57 -11.01
CA THR A 127 9.85 7.14 -11.61
C THR A 127 10.14 5.67 -11.30
N ASP A 128 11.03 5.05 -12.07
CA ASP A 128 11.45 3.66 -11.83
C ASP A 128 12.06 3.48 -10.43
N GLU A 129 12.82 4.47 -9.95
CA GLU A 129 13.42 4.48 -8.61
C GLU A 129 12.35 4.52 -7.50
N GLU A 130 11.33 5.37 -7.65
CA GLU A 130 10.21 5.42 -6.69
C GLU A 130 9.40 4.10 -6.68
N ILE A 131 9.20 3.49 -7.85
CA ILE A 131 8.55 2.17 -7.94
C ILE A 131 9.42 1.09 -7.29
N GLU A 132 10.73 1.10 -7.52
CA GLU A 132 11.67 0.20 -6.87
C GLU A 132 11.61 0.34 -5.35
N ASP A 133 11.62 1.57 -4.83
CA ASP A 133 11.51 1.85 -3.40
C ASP A 133 10.21 1.29 -2.79
N ILE A 134 9.07 1.48 -3.47
CA ILE A 134 7.79 0.87 -3.06
C ILE A 134 7.93 -0.65 -3.03
N VAL A 135 8.46 -1.25 -4.09
CA VAL A 135 8.61 -2.72 -4.21
C VAL A 135 9.50 -3.27 -3.11
N MET A 136 10.63 -2.62 -2.83
CA MET A 136 11.52 -3.02 -1.74
C MET A 136 10.83 -2.93 -0.39
N TYR A 137 10.11 -1.84 -0.14
CA TYR A 137 9.35 -1.69 1.10
C TYR A 137 8.27 -2.78 1.26
N VAL A 138 7.40 -3.00 0.27
CA VAL A 138 6.31 -3.99 0.41
C VAL A 138 6.83 -5.42 0.56
N ARG A 139 8.03 -5.72 0.04
CA ARG A 139 8.71 -7.01 0.22
C ARG A 139 9.32 -7.19 1.62
N THR A 140 9.26 -6.17 2.49
CA THR A 140 9.56 -6.30 3.92
C THR A 140 8.34 -6.60 4.77
N LEU A 141 7.13 -6.37 4.24
CA LEU A 141 5.90 -6.45 5.02
C LEU A 141 5.57 -7.89 5.43
N SER A 142 5.15 -8.03 6.68
CA SER A 142 4.70 -9.30 7.25
C SER A 142 3.44 -9.07 8.10
N PRO A 143 2.32 -8.64 7.48
CA PRO A 143 1.10 -8.35 8.22
C PRO A 143 0.55 -9.63 8.86
N ASP A 144 0.14 -9.54 10.12
CA ASP A 144 -0.51 -10.65 10.80
C ASP A 144 -1.99 -10.71 10.37
N PRO A 145 -2.45 -11.81 9.73
CA PRO A 145 -3.84 -11.93 9.29
C PRO A 145 -4.84 -11.95 10.45
N ASN A 146 -4.39 -12.15 11.70
CA ASN A 146 -5.22 -12.22 12.90
C ASN A 146 -5.24 -10.90 13.69
N VAL A 147 -4.46 -9.89 13.29
CA VAL A 147 -4.44 -8.60 13.98
C VAL A 147 -5.23 -7.57 13.20
N THR A 148 -6.46 -7.30 13.66
CA THR A 148 -7.24 -6.14 13.22
C THR A 148 -6.83 -4.93 14.06
N SER A 149 -5.90 -4.12 13.54
CA SER A 149 -5.42 -2.82 14.05
C SER A 149 -5.14 -2.70 15.56
N VAL A 150 -3.88 -2.43 15.92
CA VAL A 150 -3.54 -1.89 17.24
C VAL A 150 -2.69 -0.64 17.08
N ALA A 151 -3.12 0.47 17.70
CA ALA A 151 -2.23 1.55 18.08
C ALA A 151 -1.13 0.98 18.97
N GLY A 152 0.07 1.55 18.91
CA GLY A 152 1.17 1.16 19.78
C GLY A 152 0.75 1.20 21.25
N ASP A 153 0.58 0.02 21.83
CA ASP A 153 1.25 -0.47 23.04
C ASP A 153 0.82 -1.93 23.26
N GLU A 154 1.81 -2.78 23.58
CA GLU A 154 1.68 -4.13 24.15
C GLU A 154 0.99 -5.23 23.30
N ILE A 155 1.84 -6.08 22.71
CA ILE A 155 1.47 -7.36 22.12
C ILE A 155 1.17 -8.35 23.26
N GLU A 156 -0.10 -8.58 23.58
CA GLU A 156 -0.50 -9.85 24.18
C GLU A 156 -0.88 -10.82 23.05
N PRO A 157 -0.15 -11.94 22.87
CA PRO A 157 -0.56 -12.94 21.90
C PRO A 157 -1.92 -13.50 22.30
N LEU A 158 -2.88 -13.51 21.37
CA LEU A 158 -4.08 -14.33 21.49
C LEU A 158 -3.63 -15.77 21.73
N ALA A 159 -3.81 -16.25 22.96
CA ALA A 159 -3.46 -17.59 23.36
C ALA A 159 -4.06 -18.60 22.37
N ALA A 160 -3.20 -19.40 21.76
CA ALA A 160 -3.62 -20.57 21.01
C ALA A 160 -4.12 -21.61 22.02
N GLU A 161 -5.43 -21.66 22.24
CA GLU A 161 -6.06 -22.75 22.99
C GLU A 161 -6.86 -23.61 22.02
N SER A 162 -6.28 -24.75 21.65
CA SER A 162 -6.79 -26.05 22.10
C SER A 162 -5.97 -27.16 21.47
N GLU A 163 -5.12 -27.73 22.31
CA GLU A 163 -4.78 -29.15 22.27
C GLU A 163 -6.10 -29.94 22.32
N VAL A 164 -6.28 -30.90 21.42
CA VAL A 164 -7.15 -32.04 21.68
C VAL A 164 -6.35 -33.28 21.33
N GLU A 165 -5.80 -33.87 22.39
CA GLU A 165 -5.31 -35.25 22.47
C GLU A 165 -6.47 -36.26 22.35
N GLU A 166 -6.09 -37.42 21.79
CA GLU A 166 -6.73 -38.77 21.69
C GLU A 166 -8.06 -38.95 20.95
#